data_AF-A0A0H3LPR3-F1
#
_entry.id   AF-A0A0H3LPR3-F1
#
_cell.length_a   1.000
_cell.length_b   1.000
_cell.length_c   1.000
_cell.angle_alpha   90.00
_cell.angle_beta   90.00
_cell.angle_gamma   90.00
#
_symmetry.space_group_name_H-M   'P 1'
#
loop_
_entity.id
_entity.type
_entity.pdbx_description
1 polymer ?
#
loop_
_entity_poly.entity_id
_entity_poly.type
_entity_poly.pdbx_seq_one_letter_code
_entity_poly.pdbx_strand_id
1 'polypeptide(L)'
;MYALDPAAAKAAESTGSRIAEKGKYKGKFTRAQHIVSENTGTYGIDFDFVADGGQRARFSIYTKRSDGTQVYGFKQLSALMACLSLRNLADPKDTPAKVYDFDQQRELDTVVPQFTELLGKPVGLLFSMEEYRPGKWRPNLAGVFQASSELVASEILDRKTQPLQLAKMVQALRDKPLRSGGGSLEDGNRAAAAAGASALDDDIPFAQAFGRKAHYF
;
A
#
# COMPACT_ATOMS: atom_id res chain seq x y z
N MET A 1 2.45 47.09 -0.01
CA MET A 1 3.46 46.16 -0.57
C MET A 1 3.35 44.84 0.18
N TYR A 2 3.36 43.70 -0.52
CA TYR A 2 3.28 42.38 0.10
C TYR A 2 4.60 42.05 0.79
N ALA A 3 4.57 41.84 2.10
CA ALA A 3 5.67 41.23 2.85
C ALA A 3 5.44 39.71 2.92
N LEU A 4 6.52 38.93 2.94
CA LEU A 4 6.43 37.50 3.21
C LEU A 4 5.85 37.32 4.62
N ASP A 5 4.68 36.67 4.70
CA ASP A 5 4.14 36.14 5.95
C ASP A 5 4.41 34.62 5.96
N PRO A 6 5.38 34.14 6.75
CA PRO A 6 5.70 32.72 6.82
C PRO A 6 4.55 31.85 7.33
N ALA A 7 3.62 32.41 8.12
CA ALA A 7 2.45 31.68 8.59
C ALA A 7 1.40 31.57 7.47
N ALA A 8 1.14 32.66 6.74
CA ALA A 8 0.25 32.63 5.58
C ALA A 8 0.78 31.72 4.46
N ALA A 9 2.10 31.73 4.21
CA ALA A 9 2.74 30.83 3.24
C ALA A 9 2.55 29.36 3.62
N LYS A 10 2.75 28.98 4.89
CA LYS A 10 2.49 27.62 5.39
C LYS A 10 1.01 27.26 5.37
N ALA A 11 0.12 28.22 5.65
CA ALA A 11 -1.32 28.01 5.61
C ALA A 11 -1.84 27.75 4.20
N ALA A 12 -1.22 28.36 3.18
CA ALA A 12 -1.55 28.12 1.77
C ALA A 12 -1.29 26.67 1.33
N GLU A 13 -0.40 25.95 2.01
CA GLU A 13 -0.12 24.53 1.76
C GLU A 13 -1.19 23.60 2.36
N SER A 14 -1.96 24.08 3.36
CA SER A 14 -2.99 23.30 4.05
C SER A 14 -4.25 23.17 3.20
N THR A 15 -4.13 22.31 2.19
CA THR A 15 -5.20 22.06 1.21
C THR A 15 -6.01 20.86 1.67
N GLY A 16 -6.97 21.10 2.59
CA GLY A 16 -7.93 20.11 3.06
C GLY A 16 -7.45 19.20 4.21
N SER A 17 -8.41 18.65 4.97
CA SER A 17 -8.16 17.80 6.13
C SER A 17 -7.78 16.36 5.78
N ARG A 18 -7.96 15.93 4.52
CA ARG A 18 -7.82 14.55 4.05
C ARG A 18 -6.93 14.46 2.81
N ILE A 19 -6.13 13.40 2.74
CA ILE A 19 -5.40 13.02 1.52
C ILE A 19 -6.42 12.57 0.46
N ALA A 20 -6.55 13.36 -0.60
CA ALA A 20 -7.52 13.17 -1.68
C ALA A 20 -6.87 12.91 -3.05
N GLU A 21 -5.54 12.96 -3.13
CA GLU A 21 -4.79 12.78 -4.36
C GLU A 21 -3.73 11.70 -4.19
N LYS A 22 -3.35 11.07 -5.30
CA LYS A 22 -2.20 10.19 -5.31
C LYS A 22 -0.92 11.00 -5.15
N GLY A 23 0.09 10.39 -4.55
CA GLY A 23 1.38 11.04 -4.44
C GLY A 23 2.21 10.53 -3.29
N LYS A 24 3.23 11.32 -2.98
CA LYS A 24 4.21 11.07 -1.93
C LYS A 24 3.86 11.91 -0.69
N TYR A 25 3.73 11.25 0.46
CA TYR A 25 3.43 11.91 1.73
C TYR A 25 4.41 11.46 2.80
N LYS A 26 5.05 12.41 3.48
CA LYS A 26 5.82 12.17 4.71
C LYS A 26 4.95 12.50 5.90
N GLY A 27 5.10 11.76 6.99
CA GLY A 27 4.28 11.95 8.19
C GLY A 27 4.49 10.86 9.20
N LYS A 28 3.45 10.57 10.00
CA LYS A 28 3.48 9.56 11.07
C LYS A 28 2.12 8.93 11.29
N PHE A 29 2.12 7.71 11.83
CA PHE A 29 0.90 7.07 12.30
C PHE A 29 0.49 7.61 13.67
N THR A 30 -0.79 7.97 13.80
CA THR A 30 -1.42 8.31 15.07
C THR A 30 -2.24 7.16 15.64
N ARG A 31 -2.57 6.17 14.80
CA ARG A 31 -3.20 4.90 15.20
C ARG A 31 -2.67 3.77 14.31
N ALA A 32 -2.44 2.60 14.90
CA ALA A 32 -2.02 1.37 14.23
C ALA A 32 -2.68 0.18 14.93
N GLN A 33 -3.99 0.08 14.76
CA GLN A 33 -4.85 -0.85 15.49
C GLN A 33 -4.81 -2.24 14.84
N HIS A 34 -4.57 -3.28 15.64
CA HIS A 34 -4.78 -4.65 15.21
C HIS A 34 -6.28 -4.91 14.97
N ILE A 35 -6.61 -5.46 13.80
CA ILE A 35 -7.98 -5.79 13.42
C ILE A 35 -8.06 -7.21 12.87
N VAL A 36 -9.22 -7.83 13.03
CA VAL A 36 -9.57 -9.10 12.39
C VAL A 36 -10.82 -8.87 11.57
N SER A 37 -10.81 -9.25 10.29
CA SER A 37 -12.00 -9.14 9.44
C SER A 37 -13.10 -10.07 9.96
N GLU A 38 -14.26 -9.53 10.31
CA GLU A 38 -15.40 -10.29 10.82
C GLU A 38 -15.85 -11.40 9.86
N ASN A 39 -15.83 -11.11 8.55
CA ASN A 39 -16.32 -12.05 7.53
C ASN A 39 -15.33 -13.16 7.18
N THR A 40 -14.03 -12.90 7.29
CA THR A 40 -13.00 -13.82 6.75
C THR A 40 -11.99 -14.30 7.78
N GLY A 41 -12.01 -13.76 9.00
CA GLY A 41 -11.00 -14.01 10.03
C GLY A 41 -9.59 -13.51 9.65
N THR A 42 -9.46 -12.69 8.60
CA THR A 42 -8.17 -12.21 8.12
C THR A 42 -7.62 -11.14 9.06
N TYR A 43 -6.42 -11.35 9.57
CA TYR A 43 -5.67 -10.41 10.40
C TYR A 43 -5.17 -9.22 9.58
N GLY A 44 -5.22 -8.04 10.19
CA GLY A 44 -4.78 -6.80 9.57
C GLY A 44 -4.45 -5.72 10.58
N ILE A 45 -4.09 -4.56 10.04
CA ILE A 45 -3.81 -3.34 10.80
C ILE A 45 -4.60 -2.19 10.17
N ASP A 46 -5.37 -1.48 10.98
CA ASP A 46 -6.05 -0.26 10.60
C ASP A 46 -5.23 0.96 11.05
N PHE A 47 -4.92 1.84 10.10
CA PHE A 47 -4.03 2.98 10.30
C PHE A 47 -4.77 4.30 10.23
N ASP A 48 -4.43 5.21 11.15
CA ASP A 48 -4.60 6.64 10.94
C ASP A 48 -3.22 7.26 10.74
N PHE A 49 -3.05 7.92 9.60
CA PHE A 49 -1.83 8.61 9.20
C PHE A 49 -2.09 10.11 9.09
N VAL A 50 -1.14 10.90 9.59
CA VAL A 50 -1.13 12.36 9.45
C VAL A 50 0.14 12.74 8.70
N ALA A 51 -0.03 13.35 7.53
CA ALA A 51 1.06 13.93 6.76
C ALA A 51 1.63 15.17 7.45
N ASP A 52 2.87 15.53 7.14
CA ASP A 52 3.53 16.73 7.69
C ASP A 52 2.77 18.02 7.33
N GLY A 53 2.06 18.05 6.19
CA GLY A 53 1.16 19.13 5.80
C GLY A 53 -0.22 19.13 6.51
N GLY A 54 -0.44 18.21 7.45
CA GLY A 54 -1.66 18.08 8.24
C GLY A 54 -2.78 17.25 7.61
N GLN A 55 -2.67 16.88 6.33
CA GLN A 55 -3.66 16.01 5.68
C GLN A 55 -3.67 14.63 6.32
N ARG A 56 -4.87 14.06 6.47
CA ARG A 56 -5.06 12.74 7.10
C ARG A 56 -5.44 11.66 6.09
N ALA A 57 -4.99 10.44 6.32
CA ALA A 57 -5.49 9.24 5.64
C ALA A 57 -5.86 8.17 6.66
N ARG A 58 -6.98 7.49 6.41
CA ARG A 58 -7.35 6.24 7.09
C ARG A 58 -7.41 5.13 6.07
N PHE A 59 -6.72 4.03 6.36
CA PHE A 59 -6.66 2.86 5.51
C PHE A 59 -6.29 1.62 6.33
N SER A 60 -6.64 0.45 5.84
CA SER A 60 -6.30 -0.82 6.47
C SER A 60 -5.47 -1.67 5.52
N ILE A 61 -4.54 -2.46 6.08
CA ILE A 61 -3.86 -3.52 5.35
C ILE A 61 -4.18 -4.85 6.01
N TYR A 62 -4.55 -5.85 5.21
CA TYR A 62 -4.72 -7.22 5.67
C TYR A 62 -3.49 -8.02 5.29
N THR A 63 -2.99 -8.84 6.21
CA THR A 63 -1.67 -9.47 6.08
C THR A 63 -1.75 -10.99 6.02
N LYS A 64 -2.62 -11.61 6.81
CA LYS A 64 -2.67 -13.06 6.96
C LYS A 64 -4.09 -13.54 7.16
N ARG A 65 -4.52 -14.55 6.41
CA ARG A 65 -5.83 -15.21 6.60
C ARG A 65 -5.81 -16.10 7.85
N SER A 66 -6.98 -16.54 8.30
CA SER A 66 -7.14 -17.47 9.41
C SER A 66 -6.42 -18.81 9.20
N ASP A 67 -6.33 -19.28 7.95
CA ASP A 67 -5.62 -20.51 7.55
C ASP A 67 -4.09 -20.37 7.52
N GLY A 68 -3.57 -19.16 7.77
CA GLY A 68 -2.14 -18.87 7.77
C GLY A 68 -1.60 -18.27 6.48
N THR A 69 -2.39 -18.22 5.40
CA THR A 69 -1.97 -17.72 4.10
C THR A 69 -1.68 -16.22 4.15
N GLN A 70 -0.48 -15.82 3.71
CA GLN A 70 -0.12 -14.42 3.56
C GLN A 70 -0.81 -13.81 2.34
N VAL A 71 -1.32 -12.60 2.49
CA VAL A 71 -1.90 -11.79 1.40
C VAL A 71 -1.01 -10.59 1.09
N TYR A 72 -1.35 -9.81 0.07
CA TYR A 72 -0.51 -8.71 -0.42
C TYR A 72 -0.11 -7.70 0.68
N GLY A 73 -0.99 -7.40 1.63
CA GLY A 73 -0.66 -6.48 2.72
C GLY A 73 0.44 -6.97 3.65
N PHE A 74 0.78 -8.27 3.66
CA PHE A 74 1.99 -8.75 4.34
C PHE A 74 3.24 -8.11 3.74
N LYS A 75 3.34 -8.03 2.40
CA LYS A 75 4.46 -7.37 1.71
C LYS A 75 4.52 -5.87 2.06
N GLN A 76 3.36 -5.22 2.17
CA GLN A 76 3.28 -3.81 2.58
C GLN A 76 3.77 -3.61 4.02
N LEU A 77 3.36 -4.49 4.95
CA LEU A 77 3.82 -4.45 6.34
C LEU A 77 5.33 -4.71 6.43
N SER A 78 5.86 -5.70 5.70
CA SER A 78 7.31 -5.96 5.68
C SER A 78 8.11 -4.77 5.14
N ALA A 79 7.61 -4.12 4.08
CA ALA A 79 8.24 -2.90 3.55
C ALA A 79 8.22 -1.76 4.58
N LEU A 80 7.10 -1.60 5.30
CA LEU A 80 6.98 -0.64 6.38
C LEU A 80 7.98 -0.92 7.52
N MET A 81 8.05 -2.16 7.98
CA MET A 81 9.00 -2.59 9.01
C MET A 81 10.44 -2.33 8.59
N ALA A 82 10.81 -2.64 7.33
CA ALA A 82 12.13 -2.34 6.80
C ALA A 82 12.45 -0.83 6.80
N CYS A 83 11.48 0.02 6.38
CA CYS A 83 11.65 1.47 6.38
C CYS A 83 11.75 2.08 7.79
N LEU A 84 11.17 1.42 8.79
CA LEU A 84 11.22 1.81 10.20
C LEU A 84 12.35 1.11 10.98
N SER A 85 13.17 0.29 10.32
CA SER A 85 14.21 -0.54 10.94
C SER A 85 13.69 -1.49 12.04
N LEU A 86 12.48 -2.00 11.88
CA LEU A 86 11.84 -2.95 12.79
C LEU A 86 12.05 -4.38 12.29
N ARG A 87 12.64 -5.24 13.11
CA ARG A 87 12.81 -6.67 12.78
C ARG A 87 11.58 -7.49 13.11
N ASN A 88 10.91 -7.13 14.20
CA ASN A 88 9.70 -7.76 14.70
C ASN A 88 8.74 -6.65 15.13
N LEU A 89 7.46 -7.00 15.27
CA LEU A 89 6.50 -6.20 16.02
C LEU A 89 6.14 -7.00 17.27
N ALA A 90 6.15 -6.33 18.42
CA ALA A 90 5.59 -6.88 19.64
C ALA A 90 4.08 -7.10 19.50
N ASP A 91 3.52 -7.94 20.37
CA ASP A 91 2.07 -8.13 20.47
C ASP A 91 1.37 -6.78 20.68
N PRO A 92 0.19 -6.58 20.06
CA PRO A 92 -0.53 -5.33 20.17
C PRO A 92 -0.96 -5.09 21.61
N LYS A 93 -0.86 -3.84 22.06
CA LYS A 93 -1.18 -3.42 23.43
C LYS A 93 -2.41 -2.55 23.44
N ASP A 94 -3.31 -2.82 24.38
CA ASP A 94 -4.48 -1.99 24.63
C ASP A 94 -4.04 -0.58 25.03
N THR A 95 -4.24 0.35 24.10
CA THR A 95 -3.73 1.73 24.20
C THR A 95 -4.82 2.70 23.75
N PRO A 96 -5.03 3.83 24.45
CA PRO A 96 -5.96 4.86 24.01
C PRO A 96 -5.70 5.34 22.58
N ALA A 97 -6.76 5.49 21.80
CA ALA A 97 -6.75 6.06 20.46
C ALA A 97 -8.05 6.78 20.16
N LYS A 98 -7.98 7.73 19.22
CA LYS A 98 -9.16 8.28 18.57
C LYS A 98 -9.62 7.32 17.48
N VAL A 99 -10.83 6.81 17.61
CA VAL A 99 -11.46 5.94 16.62
C VAL A 99 -12.75 6.61 16.16
N TYR A 100 -12.98 6.63 14.84
CA TYR A 100 -14.22 7.18 14.32
C TYR A 100 -15.36 6.17 14.49
N ASP A 101 -16.40 6.63 15.17
CA ASP A 101 -17.66 5.91 15.33
C ASP A 101 -18.61 6.35 14.21
N PHE A 102 -19.07 5.38 13.41
CA PHE A 102 -19.96 5.65 12.27
C PHE A 102 -21.40 5.94 12.70
N ASP A 103 -21.84 5.42 13.86
CA ASP A 103 -23.19 5.61 14.38
C ASP A 103 -23.33 7.01 14.99
N GLN A 104 -22.30 7.46 15.73
CA GLN A 104 -22.25 8.79 16.34
C GLN A 104 -21.60 9.85 15.44
N GLN A 105 -21.09 9.44 14.28
CA GLN A 105 -20.42 10.28 13.28
C GLN A 105 -19.28 11.17 13.83
N ARG A 106 -18.58 10.70 14.87
CA ARG A 106 -17.53 11.46 15.56
C ARG A 106 -16.34 10.59 15.95
N GLU A 107 -15.20 11.22 16.22
CA GLU A 107 -14.08 10.54 16.86
C GLU A 107 -14.36 10.37 18.35
N LEU A 108 -14.18 9.15 18.84
CA LEU A 108 -14.26 8.79 20.25
C LEU A 108 -12.87 8.39 20.75
N ASP A 109 -12.51 8.84 21.95
CA ASP A 109 -11.36 8.32 22.67
C ASP A 109 -11.74 6.95 23.26
N THR A 110 -11.09 5.90 22.77
CA THR A 110 -11.34 4.51 23.18
C THR A 110 -10.03 3.75 23.31
N VAL A 111 -10.05 2.63 24.02
CA VAL A 111 -8.89 1.74 24.17
C VAL A 111 -8.98 0.67 23.09
N VAL A 112 -7.93 0.54 22.28
CA VAL A 112 -7.85 -0.46 21.21
C VAL A 112 -6.49 -1.15 21.20
N PRO A 113 -6.39 -2.41 20.73
CA PRO A 113 -5.12 -3.12 20.64
C PRO A 113 -4.26 -2.51 19.53
N GLN A 114 -3.13 -1.89 19.87
CA GLN A 114 -2.27 -1.19 18.92
C GLN A 114 -0.84 -1.72 18.87
N PHE A 115 -0.24 -1.70 17.68
CA PHE A 115 1.19 -1.89 17.49
C PHE A 115 1.93 -0.58 17.82
N THR A 116 2.21 -0.37 19.11
CA THR A 116 2.78 0.89 19.62
C THR A 116 4.13 1.25 18.98
N GLU A 117 4.88 0.26 18.51
CA GLU A 117 6.15 0.45 17.79
C GLU A 117 5.99 1.15 16.44
N LEU A 118 4.80 1.21 15.87
CA LEU A 118 4.54 1.92 14.61
C LEU A 118 4.16 3.40 14.84
N LEU A 119 3.75 3.75 16.06
CA LEU A 119 3.17 5.06 16.35
C LEU A 119 4.23 6.15 16.43
N GLY A 120 3.91 7.33 15.89
CA GLY A 120 4.72 8.55 16.00
C GLY A 120 6.06 8.54 15.24
N LYS A 121 6.49 7.41 14.67
CA LYS A 121 7.72 7.30 13.89
C LYS A 121 7.56 8.00 12.52
N PRO A 122 8.53 8.83 12.10
CA PRO A 122 8.51 9.41 10.76
C PRO A 122 8.57 8.33 9.67
N VAL A 123 7.61 8.36 8.75
CA VAL A 123 7.50 7.42 7.63
C VAL A 123 7.05 8.14 6.37
N GLY A 124 7.52 7.64 5.22
CA GLY A 124 7.05 8.05 3.91
C GLY A 124 6.08 7.03 3.32
N LEU A 125 4.92 7.48 2.87
CA LEU A 125 3.92 6.66 2.20
C LEU A 125 3.65 7.16 0.78
N LEU A 126 3.45 6.22 -0.14
CA LEU A 126 2.87 6.49 -1.44
C LEU A 126 1.40 6.08 -1.42
N PHE A 127 0.52 6.99 -1.81
CA PHE A 127 -0.90 6.69 -2.00
C PHE A 127 -1.25 6.71 -3.49
N SER A 128 -2.06 5.74 -3.90
CA SER A 128 -2.92 5.80 -5.09
C SER A 128 -4.35 6.05 -4.63
N MET A 129 -5.22 6.63 -5.45
CA MET A 129 -6.65 6.69 -5.12
C MET A 129 -7.37 5.45 -5.64
N GLU A 130 -8.24 4.84 -4.82
CA GLU A 130 -9.10 3.72 -5.20
C GLU A 130 -10.56 4.15 -5.06
N GLU A 131 -11.33 3.95 -6.13
CA GLU A 131 -12.77 4.15 -6.12
C GLU A 131 -13.47 2.90 -5.59
N TYR A 132 -14.04 2.99 -4.39
CA TYR A 132 -14.67 1.85 -3.70
C TYR A 132 -16.20 1.82 -3.83
N ARG A 133 -16.78 2.96 -4.25
CA ARG A 133 -18.17 3.11 -4.71
C ARG A 133 -18.19 4.19 -5.78
N PRO A 134 -19.18 4.22 -6.69
CA PRO A 134 -19.25 5.24 -7.73
C PRO A 134 -19.11 6.66 -7.15
N GLY A 135 -18.12 7.41 -7.65
CA GLY A 135 -17.79 8.77 -7.20
C GLY A 135 -17.17 8.88 -5.80
N LYS A 136 -16.86 7.76 -5.13
CA LYS A 136 -16.28 7.74 -3.78
C LYS A 136 -14.87 7.13 -3.82
N TRP A 137 -13.90 7.99 -3.56
CA TRP A 137 -12.48 7.67 -3.61
C TRP A 137 -11.86 7.61 -2.23
N ARG A 138 -10.91 6.68 -2.05
CA ARG A 138 -10.12 6.57 -0.83
C ARG A 138 -8.63 6.40 -1.15
N PRO A 139 -7.73 6.89 -0.28
CA PRO A 139 -6.32 6.58 -0.40
C PRO A 139 -6.11 5.08 -0.18
N ASN A 140 -5.35 4.45 -1.08
CA ASN A 140 -4.89 3.08 -0.99
C ASN A 140 -3.36 3.09 -0.96
N LEU A 141 -2.77 2.40 0.02
CA LEU A 141 -1.33 2.31 0.16
C LEU A 141 -0.72 1.63 -1.08
N ALA A 142 0.21 2.33 -1.74
CA ALA A 142 0.89 1.86 -2.95
C ALA A 142 2.37 1.56 -2.71
N GLY A 143 2.98 2.17 -1.69
CA GLY A 143 4.39 1.97 -1.37
C GLY A 143 4.79 2.66 -0.07
N VAL A 144 5.96 2.28 0.44
CA VAL A 144 6.52 2.82 1.69
C VAL A 144 7.99 3.17 1.44
N PHE A 145 8.46 4.25 2.04
CA PHE A 145 9.84 4.72 1.98
C PHE A 145 10.24 5.35 3.32
N GLN A 146 11.54 5.44 3.57
CA GLN A 146 12.07 6.09 4.76
C GLN A 146 11.97 7.62 4.63
N ALA A 147 11.35 8.28 5.61
CA ALA A 147 11.06 9.71 5.53
C ALA A 147 12.31 10.61 5.36
N SER A 148 13.42 10.22 6.01
CA SER A 148 14.66 10.99 6.03
C SER A 148 15.49 10.87 4.75
N SER A 149 15.63 9.65 4.22
CA SER A 149 16.54 9.33 3.11
C SER A 149 15.84 9.10 1.77
N GLU A 150 14.52 8.95 1.79
CA GLU A 150 13.71 8.56 0.63
C GLU A 150 14.02 7.16 0.07
N LEU A 151 14.83 6.36 0.76
CA LEU A 151 15.10 4.98 0.39
C LEU A 151 13.86 4.10 0.59
N VAL A 152 13.60 3.21 -0.35
CA VAL A 152 12.55 2.20 -0.22
C VAL A 152 13.11 0.92 0.41
N ALA A 153 12.23 0.00 0.84
CA ALA A 153 12.63 -1.21 1.54
C ALA A 153 13.75 -2.02 0.85
N SER A 154 13.68 -2.24 -0.46
CA SER A 154 14.72 -2.97 -1.20
C SER A 154 16.08 -2.25 -1.16
N GLU A 155 16.08 -0.92 -1.24
CA GLU A 155 17.31 -0.14 -1.20
C GLU A 155 17.94 -0.17 0.20
N ILE A 156 17.12 -0.10 1.24
CA ILE A 156 17.58 -0.22 2.63
C ILE A 156 18.19 -1.60 2.89
N LEU A 157 17.51 -2.67 2.45
CA LEU A 157 17.97 -4.05 2.62
C LEU A 157 19.26 -4.33 1.84
N ASP A 158 19.39 -3.75 0.64
CA ASP A 158 20.60 -3.82 -0.18
C ASP A 158 21.71 -2.85 0.28
N ARG A 159 21.49 -2.09 1.37
CA ARG A 159 22.41 -1.07 1.90
C ARG A 159 22.79 0.01 0.90
N LYS A 160 21.88 0.36 -0.01
CA LYS A 160 22.05 1.47 -0.96
C LYS A 160 21.92 2.80 -0.24
N THR A 161 22.60 3.82 -0.75
CA THR A 161 22.61 5.18 -0.19
C THR A 161 21.88 6.21 -1.04
N GLN A 162 21.43 5.82 -2.24
CA GLN A 162 20.74 6.71 -3.19
C GLN A 162 19.30 6.20 -3.44
N PRO A 163 18.29 7.10 -3.41
CA PRO A 163 16.87 6.74 -3.58
C PRO A 163 16.49 6.72 -5.07
N LEU A 164 16.94 5.71 -5.80
CA LEU A 164 16.70 5.58 -7.24
C LEU A 164 15.32 4.99 -7.56
N GLN A 165 14.79 4.16 -6.66
CA GLN A 165 13.55 3.42 -6.89
C GLN A 165 12.31 4.26 -6.61
N LEU A 166 12.37 5.19 -5.64
CA LEU A 166 11.21 5.98 -5.24
C LEU A 166 10.65 6.80 -6.41
N ALA A 167 11.51 7.45 -7.21
CA ALA A 167 11.08 8.24 -8.36
C ALA A 167 10.29 7.39 -9.38
N LYS A 168 10.76 6.16 -9.64
CA LYS A 168 10.07 5.21 -10.53
C LYS A 168 8.72 4.79 -9.95
N MET A 169 8.66 4.53 -8.64
CA MET A 169 7.41 4.17 -7.97
C MET A 169 6.38 5.29 -8.03
N VAL A 170 6.80 6.55 -7.85
CA VAL A 170 5.92 7.73 -7.98
C VAL A 170 5.37 7.86 -9.41
N GLN A 171 6.23 7.73 -10.43
CA GLN A 171 5.80 7.77 -11.83
C GLN A 171 4.84 6.64 -12.19
N ALA A 172 4.97 5.48 -11.54
CA ALA A 172 4.11 4.33 -11.74
C ALA A 172 2.76 4.44 -11.00
N LEU A 173 2.51 5.47 -10.18
CA LEU A 173 1.25 5.60 -9.45
C LEU A 173 0.06 5.80 -10.39
N ARG A 174 -0.90 4.88 -10.28
CA ARG A 174 -2.16 4.91 -11.01
C ARG A 174 -3.32 4.84 -10.03
N ASP A 175 -4.30 5.69 -10.27
CA ASP A 175 -5.57 5.61 -9.58
C ASP A 175 -6.33 4.39 -10.12
N LYS A 176 -7.11 3.77 -9.24
CA LYS A 176 -7.86 2.54 -9.50
C LYS A 176 -9.35 2.88 -9.52
N PRO A 177 -9.92 3.20 -10.69
CA PRO A 177 -11.36 3.40 -10.81
C PRO A 177 -12.10 2.10 -10.49
N LEU A 178 -13.38 2.24 -10.15
CA LEU A 178 -14.23 1.10 -9.84
C LEU A 178 -14.30 0.24 -11.10
N ARG A 179 -14.01 -1.06 -10.98
CA ARG A 179 -14.09 -1.97 -12.13
C ARG A 179 -15.54 -2.08 -12.58
N SER A 180 -15.89 -1.45 -13.71
CA SER A 180 -17.17 -1.66 -14.39
C SER A 180 -17.06 -2.87 -15.33
N GLY A 181 -17.75 -3.96 -15.01
CA GLY A 181 -17.92 -5.10 -15.93
C GLY A 181 -16.81 -6.16 -15.83
N GLY A 182 -17.23 -7.43 -15.76
CA GLY A 182 -16.35 -8.59 -15.70
C GLY A 182 -15.57 -8.78 -16.99
N GLY A 183 -14.27 -8.49 -16.95
CA GLY A 183 -13.30 -9.16 -17.81
C GLY A 183 -12.79 -10.38 -17.06
N SER A 184 -13.07 -11.57 -17.58
CA SER A 184 -12.55 -12.85 -17.10
C SER A 184 -11.01 -12.79 -17.01
N LEU A 185 -10.44 -13.46 -15.99
CA LEU A 185 -8.99 -13.61 -15.77
C LEU A 185 -8.23 -14.18 -17.00
N GLU A 186 -8.94 -14.75 -17.98
CA GLU A 186 -8.39 -15.35 -19.18
C GLU A 186 -7.94 -14.34 -20.25
N ASP A 187 -8.54 -13.15 -20.33
CA ASP A 187 -8.19 -12.15 -21.35
C ASP A 187 -6.89 -11.41 -21.00
N GLY A 188 -6.60 -11.25 -19.71
CA GLY A 188 -5.33 -10.67 -19.23
C GLY A 188 -4.11 -11.57 -19.52
N ASN A 189 -4.29 -12.89 -19.46
CA ASN A 189 -3.23 -13.86 -19.75
C ASN A 189 -2.97 -14.01 -21.26
N ARG A 190 -3.99 -13.82 -22.11
CA ARG A 190 -3.83 -13.91 -23.57
C ARG A 190 -3.05 -12.71 -24.15
N ALA A 191 -3.25 -11.51 -23.61
CA ALA A 191 -2.48 -10.32 -23.99
C ALA A 191 -1.00 -10.39 -23.55
N ALA A 192 -0.71 -10.99 -22.38
CA ALA A 192 0.66 -11.21 -21.92
C ALA A 192 1.39 -12.31 -22.71
N ALA A 193 0.69 -13.35 -23.16
CA ALA A 193 1.26 -14.41 -24.01
C ALA A 193 1.54 -13.92 -25.44
N ALA A 194 0.70 -13.04 -26.01
CA ALA A 194 0.90 -12.47 -27.34
C ALA A 194 2.09 -11.49 -27.41
N ALA A 195 2.39 -10.78 -26.31
CA ALA A 195 3.52 -9.84 -26.24
C ALA A 195 4.89 -10.53 -26.03
N GLY A 196 4.91 -11.83 -25.68
CA GLY A 196 6.13 -12.61 -25.45
C GLY A 196 6.60 -13.44 -26.66
N ALA A 197 5.85 -13.47 -27.76
CA ALA A 197 6.08 -14.39 -28.88
C ALA A 197 6.77 -13.77 -30.12
N SER A 198 7.18 -12.49 -30.07
CA SER A 198 7.74 -11.78 -31.24
C SER A 198 9.23 -11.43 -31.14
N ALA A 199 10.00 -12.08 -30.26
CA ALA A 199 11.40 -11.72 -30.02
C ALA A 199 12.33 -12.90 -29.72
N LEU A 200 12.07 -14.09 -30.27
CA LEU A 200 13.09 -15.14 -30.37
C LEU A 200 13.11 -15.66 -31.80
N ASP A 201 14.15 -15.18 -32.46
CA ASP A 201 14.63 -15.43 -33.80
C ASP A 201 14.94 -16.91 -34.05
N ASP A 202 14.75 -17.29 -35.31
CA ASP A 202 15.47 -18.24 -36.16
C ASP A 202 16.21 -19.48 -35.58
N ASP A 203 16.09 -20.56 -36.39
CA ASP A 203 16.91 -21.77 -36.43
C ASP A 203 16.74 -22.86 -35.36
N ILE A 204 15.75 -23.75 -35.54
CA ILE A 204 15.95 -25.20 -35.33
C ILE A 204 15.21 -26.00 -36.44
N PRO A 205 15.93 -26.83 -37.25
CA PRO A 205 15.39 -27.47 -38.44
C PRO A 205 14.49 -28.69 -38.13
N PHE A 206 13.47 -28.81 -38.97
CA PHE A 206 12.41 -29.83 -38.94
C PHE A 206 12.95 -31.22 -39.33
N ALA A 207 12.89 -32.19 -38.41
CA ALA A 207 13.05 -33.60 -38.73
C ALA A 207 11.88 -34.42 -38.16
N GLN A 208 11.18 -35.05 -39.09
CA GLN A 208 10.07 -35.98 -38.89
C GLN A 208 10.48 -37.20 -38.06
N ALA A 209 9.52 -37.79 -37.33
CA ALA A 209 8.88 -39.06 -37.70
C ALA A 209 8.54 -40.01 -36.52
N PHE A 210 7.37 -40.68 -36.66
CA PHE A 210 6.88 -41.89 -35.98
C PHE A 210 6.66 -41.80 -34.45
N GLY A 211 5.60 -42.31 -33.82
CA GLY A 211 4.49 -43.17 -34.20
C GLY A 211 4.00 -43.96 -32.97
N ARG A 212 2.67 -44.12 -32.86
CA ARG A 212 1.93 -45.21 -32.16
C ARG A 212 1.77 -45.24 -30.62
N LYS A 213 0.48 -45.10 -30.25
CA LYS A 213 -0.41 -45.92 -29.38
C LYS A 213 -0.10 -46.19 -27.88
N ALA A 214 -1.07 -45.73 -27.07
CA ALA A 214 -1.88 -46.40 -26.04
C ALA A 214 -1.21 -47.20 -24.89
N HIS A 215 -1.59 -46.91 -23.63
CA HIS A 215 -2.62 -47.66 -22.89
C HIS A 215 -2.85 -47.07 -21.49
N TYR A 216 -4.12 -47.15 -21.05
CA TYR A 216 -4.59 -47.02 -19.67
C TYR A 216 -3.87 -47.99 -18.73
N PHE A 217 -3.57 -47.54 -17.50
CA PHE A 217 -4.18 -48.04 -16.27
C PHE A 217 -4.18 -46.92 -15.22
#